data_AF-A0A2W1BF52-F1
#
_entry.id   AF-A0A2W1BF52-F1
#
_cell.length_a   1.000
_cell.length_b   1.000
_cell.length_c   1.000
_cell.angle_alpha   90.00
_cell.angle_beta   90.00
_cell.angle_gamma   90.00
#
_symmetry.space_group_name_H-M   'P 1'
#
loop_
_entity.id
_entity.type
_entity.pdbx_description
1 polymer ?
#
loop_
_entity_poly.entity_id
_entity_poly.type
_entity_poly.pdbx_seq_one_letter_code
_entity_poly.pdbx_strand_id
1 'polypeptide(L)'
;NLVNTFSESDADILTILNGEPQQSGIAGSGSNNEYALNEISQWLEERHMSHVPVSMGEVQRRYQAIPYGWREIDIAALVARLIVSQKIEIRYGGAVVSKDDNNLVRYLRIKSEVDKASVSRRIAPSEEDMRKAVNFLRDWLGQMSIAEDEDGLLMFVKDTLTNKKTSYEALIAEYNQDHYPQKEEAIRARDLMGEILSQKNDNVALLKRLLARQDDIRDATEDMEEIETFFKSQRGIFDAARKLQGDLQNERDYFAIDLETTSKINEIEAILGMHKPYGRIKDLSDLMQSIKTAYRGLLEQKKKEVLGIIALCMDDIHALAGGESKASDEVKNSDNRFIEYEQKVADATSLTMLDAMITQLHNYKDQVCAQVESILHEDPGSHEEGAEKPQQQIIVQVRRHEVFPVKRLTSRDEVDSYLELIRKKLYDILEAKDGIQIN
;
A
#
# COMPACT_ATOMS: atom_id res chain seq x y z
N ASN A 1 -3.18 65.58 -26.61
CA ASN A 1 -2.31 64.75 -25.74
C ASN A 1 -3.21 64.16 -24.66
N LEU A 2 -3.32 62.83 -24.55
CA LEU A 2 -4.31 62.16 -23.68
C LEU A 2 -3.84 62.01 -22.23
N VAL A 3 -2.54 62.16 -21.98
CA VAL A 3 -1.93 62.19 -20.64
C VAL A 3 -1.91 63.63 -20.14
N ASN A 4 -2.46 63.85 -18.95
CA ASN A 4 -2.53 65.16 -18.28
C ASN A 4 -2.00 65.13 -16.83
N THR A 5 -1.72 63.96 -16.28
CA THR A 5 -1.03 63.74 -15.01
C THR A 5 0.22 62.91 -15.27
N PHE A 6 1.36 63.38 -14.81
CA PHE A 6 2.67 62.85 -15.15
C PHE A 6 3.34 62.20 -13.93
N SER A 7 4.07 61.13 -14.15
CA SER A 7 4.92 60.51 -13.12
C SER A 7 6.39 60.92 -13.32
N GLU A 8 7.15 61.03 -12.23
CA GLU A 8 8.53 61.51 -12.23
C GLU A 8 9.53 60.42 -11.82
N SER A 9 9.10 59.45 -11.00
CA SER A 9 9.98 58.42 -10.46
C SER A 9 9.34 57.04 -10.30
N ASP A 10 10.17 56.01 -10.10
CA ASP A 10 9.73 54.66 -9.72
C ASP A 10 8.94 54.63 -8.41
N ALA A 11 9.23 55.56 -7.50
CA ALA A 11 8.50 55.69 -6.24
C ALA A 11 7.02 56.06 -6.49
N ASP A 12 6.72 56.79 -7.55
CA ASP A 12 5.35 57.17 -7.90
C ASP A 12 4.54 55.94 -8.36
N ILE A 13 5.18 55.06 -9.14
CA ILE A 13 4.56 53.80 -9.59
C ILE A 13 4.35 52.86 -8.41
N LEU A 14 5.33 52.76 -7.50
CA LEU A 14 5.15 51.99 -6.25
C LEU A 14 4.02 52.57 -5.40
N THR A 15 3.89 53.89 -5.31
CA THR A 15 2.81 54.55 -4.57
C THR A 15 1.45 54.22 -5.17
N ILE A 16 1.37 54.14 -6.51
CA ILE A 16 0.15 53.70 -7.20
C ILE A 16 -0.17 52.25 -6.87
N LEU A 17 0.79 51.34 -7.01
CA LEU A 17 0.59 49.89 -6.80
C LEU A 17 0.17 49.55 -5.36
N ASN A 18 0.72 50.27 -4.39
CA ASN A 18 0.41 50.11 -2.96
C ASN A 18 -0.82 50.92 -2.51
N GLY A 19 -1.39 51.76 -3.39
CA GLY A 19 -2.54 52.58 -3.10
C GLY A 19 -3.87 51.90 -3.43
N GLU A 20 -4.97 52.48 -2.93
CA GLU A 20 -6.32 52.12 -3.37
C GLU A 20 -6.56 52.60 -4.81
N PRO A 21 -7.50 51.98 -5.55
CA PRO A 21 -7.89 52.45 -6.88
C PRO A 21 -8.30 53.93 -6.79
N GLN A 22 -7.46 54.81 -7.33
CA GLN A 22 -7.79 56.23 -7.38
C GLN A 22 -9.09 56.39 -8.16
N GLN A 23 -10.08 57.03 -7.53
CA GLN A 23 -11.30 57.42 -8.23
C GLN A 23 -10.88 58.22 -9.47
N SER A 24 -11.24 57.69 -10.64
CA SER A 24 -11.32 58.52 -11.84
C SER A 24 -12.23 59.70 -11.45
N GLY A 25 -11.91 60.92 -11.86
CA GLY A 25 -12.80 62.05 -11.59
C GLY A 25 -14.19 61.83 -12.21
N ILE A 26 -15.00 62.87 -12.31
CA ILE A 26 -16.31 62.77 -12.98
C ILE A 26 -16.15 62.06 -14.33
N ALA A 27 -16.83 60.93 -14.52
CA ALA A 27 -16.69 60.12 -15.73
C ALA A 27 -16.98 60.97 -16.98
N GLY A 28 -16.10 60.92 -17.97
CA GLY A 28 -16.15 61.78 -19.16
C GLY A 28 -15.53 63.17 -18.99
N SER A 29 -14.90 63.46 -17.86
CA SER A 29 -14.14 64.72 -17.66
C SER A 29 -12.75 64.69 -18.27
N GLY A 30 -12.19 63.49 -18.52
CA GLY A 30 -10.81 63.33 -18.96
C GLY A 30 -9.78 63.55 -17.86
N SER A 31 -10.22 63.87 -16.64
CA SER A 31 -9.32 64.18 -15.52
C SER A 31 -8.51 62.96 -15.08
N ASN A 32 -7.33 63.21 -14.51
CA ASN A 32 -6.48 62.16 -13.95
C ASN A 32 -6.21 61.02 -14.96
N ASN A 33 -5.80 61.36 -16.18
CA ASN A 33 -5.49 60.44 -17.28
C ASN A 33 -6.62 59.48 -17.74
N GLU A 34 -7.89 59.78 -17.46
CA GLU A 34 -9.03 58.92 -17.82
C GLU A 34 -9.00 58.46 -19.30
N TYR A 35 -8.77 59.38 -20.25
CA TYR A 35 -8.73 59.02 -21.67
C TYR A 35 -7.55 58.11 -22.04
N ALA A 36 -6.38 58.30 -21.43
CA ALA A 36 -5.22 57.45 -21.68
C ALA A 36 -5.42 56.03 -21.09
N LEU A 37 -6.07 55.91 -19.93
CA LEU A 37 -6.43 54.63 -19.32
C LEU A 37 -7.45 53.86 -20.18
N ASN A 38 -8.45 54.57 -20.71
CA ASN A 38 -9.46 53.97 -21.59
C ASN A 38 -8.84 53.51 -22.91
N GLU A 39 -7.96 54.31 -23.50
CA GLU A 39 -7.25 53.96 -24.73
C GLU A 39 -6.40 52.68 -24.58
N ILE A 40 -5.62 52.56 -23.50
CA ILE A 40 -4.85 51.33 -23.21
C ILE A 40 -5.79 50.15 -22.98
N SER A 41 -6.87 50.37 -22.22
CA SER A 41 -7.84 49.32 -21.90
C SER A 41 -8.53 48.76 -23.15
N GLN A 42 -9.02 49.64 -24.04
CA GLN A 42 -9.71 49.27 -25.27
C GLN A 42 -8.77 48.52 -26.22
N TRP A 43 -7.53 48.99 -26.38
CA TRP A 43 -6.58 48.31 -27.23
C TRP A 43 -6.22 46.91 -26.71
N LEU A 44 -6.03 46.76 -25.40
CA LEU A 44 -5.81 45.43 -24.80
C LEU A 44 -7.04 44.52 -24.94
N GLU A 45 -8.24 45.07 -24.91
CA GLU A 45 -9.49 44.33 -25.14
C GLU A 45 -9.58 43.83 -26.59
N GLU A 46 -9.31 44.68 -27.59
CA GLU A 46 -9.27 44.29 -29.01
C GLU A 46 -8.23 43.19 -29.26
N ARG A 47 -7.05 43.30 -28.63
CA ARG A 47 -5.99 42.29 -28.71
C ARG A 47 -6.40 40.97 -28.06
N HIS A 48 -7.03 41.05 -26.89
CA HIS A 48 -7.56 39.88 -26.20
C HIS A 48 -8.63 39.17 -27.05
N MET A 49 -9.59 39.90 -27.62
CA MET A 49 -10.63 39.33 -28.49
C MET A 49 -10.06 38.71 -29.77
N SER A 50 -8.91 39.20 -30.24
CA SER A 50 -8.18 38.65 -31.39
C SER A 50 -7.22 37.52 -31.00
N HIS A 51 -7.17 37.11 -29.73
CA HIS A 51 -6.22 36.13 -29.19
C HIS A 51 -4.75 36.46 -29.47
N VAL A 52 -4.42 37.75 -29.58
CA VAL A 52 -3.04 38.21 -29.82
C VAL A 52 -2.39 38.50 -28.46
N PRO A 53 -1.33 37.78 -28.05
CA PRO A 53 -0.60 38.09 -26.83
C PRO A 53 0.06 39.46 -26.96
N VAL A 54 0.11 40.23 -25.87
CA VAL A 54 0.70 41.57 -25.85
C VAL A 54 1.79 41.61 -24.78
N SER A 55 2.99 42.05 -25.13
CA SER A 55 4.04 42.31 -24.13
C SER A 55 4.00 43.75 -23.62
N MET A 56 4.56 44.00 -22.43
CA MET A 56 4.71 45.37 -21.92
C MET A 56 5.57 46.21 -22.87
N GLY A 57 6.57 45.60 -23.52
CA GLY A 57 7.37 46.25 -24.55
C GLY A 57 6.53 46.71 -25.75
N GLU A 58 5.52 45.94 -26.17
CA GLU A 58 4.60 46.34 -27.23
C GLU A 58 3.67 47.47 -26.82
N VAL A 59 3.16 47.44 -25.57
CA VAL A 59 2.40 48.56 -24.98
C VAL A 59 3.25 49.84 -25.04
N GLN A 60 4.50 49.77 -24.56
CA GLN A 60 5.41 50.93 -24.58
C GLN A 60 5.68 51.43 -26.00
N ARG A 61 6.07 50.55 -26.94
CA ARG A 61 6.38 50.93 -28.33
C ARG A 61 5.19 51.61 -29.02
N ARG A 62 3.96 51.11 -28.80
CA ARG A 62 2.74 51.67 -29.39
C ARG A 62 2.48 53.10 -28.92
N TYR A 63 2.51 53.32 -27.61
CA TYR A 63 2.13 54.62 -27.02
C TYR A 63 3.29 55.62 -26.97
N GLN A 64 4.54 55.18 -27.18
CA GLN A 64 5.68 56.06 -27.45
C GLN A 64 5.72 56.57 -28.90
N ALA A 65 5.15 55.82 -29.84
CA ALA A 65 5.13 56.20 -31.26
C ALA A 65 4.10 57.32 -31.54
N ILE A 66 4.25 57.97 -32.71
CA ILE A 66 3.27 58.92 -33.25
C ILE A 66 1.96 58.17 -33.52
N PRO A 67 0.78 58.68 -33.10
CA PRO A 67 0.47 60.07 -32.72
C PRO A 67 0.53 60.38 -31.20
N TYR A 68 0.84 59.41 -30.33
CA TYR A 68 0.72 59.56 -28.88
C TYR A 68 1.95 60.24 -28.24
N GLY A 69 3.15 59.70 -28.47
CA GLY A 69 4.40 60.28 -27.95
C GLY A 69 4.53 60.29 -26.43
N TRP A 70 3.91 59.34 -25.71
CA TRP A 70 3.95 59.30 -24.23
C TRP A 70 5.31 58.86 -23.70
N ARG A 71 5.69 59.34 -22.51
CA ARG A 71 6.93 58.91 -21.86
C ARG A 71 6.75 57.51 -21.30
N GLU A 72 7.84 56.74 -21.31
CA GLU A 72 7.89 55.38 -20.76
C GLU A 72 7.32 55.29 -19.33
N ILE A 73 7.73 56.20 -18.44
CA ILE A 73 7.29 56.23 -17.05
C ILE A 73 5.78 56.50 -16.89
N ASP A 74 5.20 57.31 -17.77
CA ASP A 74 3.75 57.59 -17.74
C ASP A 74 2.96 56.37 -18.20
N ILE A 75 3.44 55.66 -19.22
CA ILE A 75 2.83 54.41 -19.68
C ILE A 75 2.86 53.36 -18.56
N ALA A 76 4.00 53.22 -17.88
CA ALA A 76 4.13 52.31 -16.74
C ALA A 76 3.18 52.69 -15.58
N ALA A 77 3.04 53.98 -15.27
CA ALA A 77 2.09 54.46 -14.26
C ALA A 77 0.63 54.17 -14.65
N LEU A 78 0.26 54.35 -15.92
CA LEU A 78 -1.09 54.03 -16.40
C LEU A 78 -1.39 52.53 -16.29
N VAL A 79 -0.45 51.68 -16.68
CA VAL A 79 -0.57 50.22 -16.55
C VAL A 79 -0.67 49.81 -15.08
N ALA A 80 0.14 50.39 -14.19
CA ALA A 80 0.03 50.17 -12.74
C ALA A 80 -1.37 50.53 -12.19
N ARG A 81 -1.96 51.64 -12.64
CA ARG A 81 -3.34 52.02 -12.26
C ARG A 81 -4.37 51.02 -12.77
N LEU A 82 -4.20 50.49 -13.98
CA LEU A 82 -5.09 49.45 -14.51
C LEU A 82 -4.99 48.14 -13.72
N ILE A 83 -3.79 47.76 -13.24
CA ILE A 83 -3.57 46.60 -12.37
C ILE A 83 -4.30 46.78 -11.03
N VAL A 84 -4.13 47.92 -10.37
CA VAL A 84 -4.78 48.23 -9.08
C VAL A 84 -6.31 48.26 -9.23
N SER A 85 -6.81 48.75 -10.37
CA SER A 85 -8.25 48.70 -10.69
C SER A 85 -8.76 47.32 -11.16
N GLN A 86 -7.92 46.28 -11.10
CA GLN A 86 -8.23 44.90 -11.52
C GLN A 86 -8.72 44.76 -12.97
N LYS A 87 -8.38 45.71 -13.85
CA LYS A 87 -8.78 45.66 -15.28
C LYS A 87 -7.82 44.83 -16.13
N ILE A 88 -6.57 44.70 -15.71
CA ILE A 88 -5.53 43.96 -16.41
C ILE A 88 -4.70 43.15 -15.42
N GLU A 89 -3.98 42.16 -15.93
CA GLU A 89 -3.00 41.39 -15.19
C GLU A 89 -1.67 41.35 -15.95
N ILE A 90 -0.59 41.16 -15.19
CA ILE A 90 0.76 40.97 -15.72
C ILE A 90 1.17 39.53 -15.50
N ARG A 91 1.71 38.87 -16.54
CA ARG A 91 2.32 37.55 -16.43
C ARG A 91 3.81 37.60 -16.75
N TYR A 92 4.63 37.00 -15.91
CA TYR A 92 6.07 36.87 -16.13
C TYR A 92 6.47 35.40 -16.00
N GLY A 93 7.16 34.85 -17.01
CA GLY A 93 7.53 33.42 -17.02
C GLY A 93 6.34 32.45 -16.96
N GLY A 94 5.15 32.89 -17.37
CA GLY A 94 3.91 32.10 -17.34
C GLY A 94 3.11 32.19 -16.02
N ALA A 95 3.64 32.84 -14.99
CA ALA A 95 2.93 33.08 -13.72
C ALA A 95 2.33 34.50 -13.67
N VAL A 96 1.14 34.64 -13.09
CA VAL A 96 0.53 35.95 -12.80
C VAL A 96 1.33 36.63 -11.68
N VAL A 97 1.73 37.88 -11.90
CA VAL A 97 2.48 38.69 -10.94
C VAL A 97 1.50 39.44 -10.04
N SER A 98 1.65 39.29 -8.72
CA SER A 98 0.82 40.02 -7.76
C SER A 98 1.12 41.53 -7.80
N LYS A 99 0.13 42.36 -7.44
CA LYS A 99 0.32 43.82 -7.30
C LYS A 99 1.39 44.17 -6.26
N ASP A 100 1.58 43.29 -5.26
CA ASP A 100 2.52 43.48 -4.15
C ASP A 100 3.95 42.95 -4.46
N ASP A 101 4.22 42.46 -5.69
CA ASP A 101 5.54 41.97 -6.07
C ASP A 101 6.54 43.13 -6.22
N ASN A 102 7.65 43.07 -5.46
CA ASN A 102 8.74 44.04 -5.51
C ASN A 102 9.35 44.22 -6.92
N ASN A 103 9.23 43.21 -7.79
CA ASN A 103 9.74 43.27 -9.16
C ASN A 103 8.72 43.82 -10.17
N LEU A 104 7.47 44.10 -9.78
CA LEU A 104 6.43 44.52 -10.71
C LEU A 104 6.82 45.81 -11.45
N VAL A 105 7.36 46.81 -10.74
CA VAL A 105 7.87 48.05 -11.38
C VAL A 105 8.97 47.75 -12.39
N ARG A 106 9.84 46.80 -12.08
CA ARG A 106 10.92 46.36 -12.98
C ARG A 106 10.36 45.71 -14.25
N TYR A 107 9.31 44.91 -14.15
CA TYR A 107 8.61 44.32 -15.31
C TYR A 107 7.89 45.37 -16.17
N LEU A 108 7.44 46.47 -15.55
CA LEU A 108 6.76 47.55 -16.26
C LEU A 108 7.72 48.48 -17.03
N ARG A 109 8.99 48.57 -16.62
CA ARG A 109 9.92 49.60 -17.11
C ARG A 109 11.21 49.10 -17.76
N ILE A 110 11.85 48.09 -17.19
CA ILE A 110 13.23 47.75 -17.58
C ILE A 110 13.23 47.11 -18.97
N LYS A 111 13.98 47.71 -19.90
CA LYS A 111 14.06 47.26 -21.31
C LYS A 111 14.37 45.76 -21.48
N SER A 112 15.16 45.15 -20.59
CA SER A 112 15.47 43.72 -20.63
C SER A 112 14.33 42.81 -20.14
N GLU A 113 13.33 43.37 -19.46
CA GLU A 113 12.22 42.65 -18.83
C GLU A 113 10.87 42.90 -19.49
N VAL A 114 10.64 44.09 -20.08
CA VAL A 114 9.33 44.48 -20.65
C VAL A 114 8.85 43.58 -21.78
N ASP A 115 9.75 43.01 -22.58
CA ASP A 115 9.36 42.07 -23.64
C ASP A 115 9.05 40.65 -23.10
N LYS A 116 9.44 40.35 -21.85
CA LYS A 116 9.13 39.08 -21.17
C LYS A 116 7.86 39.16 -20.31
N ALA A 117 7.44 40.36 -19.95
CA ALA A 117 6.22 40.62 -19.21
C ALA A 117 5.04 40.68 -20.20
N SER A 118 4.12 39.72 -20.10
CA SER A 118 2.87 39.72 -20.86
C SER A 118 1.82 40.56 -20.13
N VAL A 119 1.08 41.38 -20.87
CA VAL A 119 0.00 42.23 -20.38
C VAL A 119 -1.31 41.76 -21.02
N SER A 120 -2.28 41.39 -20.20
CA SER A 120 -3.56 40.87 -20.68
C SER A 120 -4.72 41.45 -19.90
N ARG A 121 -5.90 41.47 -20.56
CA ARG A 121 -7.14 41.83 -19.91
C ARG A 121 -7.45 40.83 -18.79
N ARG A 122 -7.78 41.32 -17.60
CA ARG A 122 -8.31 40.48 -16.52
C ARG A 122 -9.81 40.32 -16.76
N ILE A 123 -10.27 39.08 -16.85
CA ILE A 123 -11.69 38.76 -16.97
C ILE A 123 -12.16 38.21 -15.63
N ALA A 124 -13.05 38.96 -14.99
CA ALA A 124 -13.72 38.50 -13.78
C ALA A 124 -14.72 37.38 -14.13
N PRO A 125 -14.82 36.32 -13.31
CA PRO A 125 -15.93 35.38 -13.38
C PRO A 125 -17.29 36.08 -13.23
N SER A 126 -18.34 35.50 -13.80
CA SER A 126 -19.68 36.05 -13.63
C SER A 126 -20.12 35.96 -12.16
N GLU A 127 -20.90 36.93 -11.66
CA GLU A 127 -21.45 36.85 -10.30
C GLU A 127 -22.27 35.58 -10.07
N GLU A 128 -22.94 35.08 -11.11
CA GLU A 128 -23.70 33.83 -11.05
C GLU A 128 -22.78 32.62 -10.81
N ASP A 129 -21.67 32.52 -11.54
CA ASP A 129 -20.68 31.47 -11.36
C ASP A 129 -20.03 31.54 -9.97
N MET A 130 -19.72 32.75 -9.49
CA MET A 130 -19.18 32.93 -8.13
C MET A 130 -20.18 32.45 -7.05
N ARG A 131 -21.46 32.84 -7.15
CA ARG A 131 -22.50 32.38 -6.21
C ARG A 131 -22.69 30.87 -6.25
N LYS A 132 -22.70 30.27 -7.45
CA LYS A 132 -22.79 28.80 -7.61
C LYS A 132 -21.59 28.11 -6.97
N ALA A 133 -20.38 28.63 -7.17
CA ALA A 133 -19.17 28.06 -6.61
C ALA A 133 -19.16 28.16 -5.07
N VAL A 134 -19.53 29.30 -4.50
CA VAL A 134 -19.67 29.46 -3.05
C VAL A 134 -20.67 28.46 -2.48
N ASN A 135 -21.86 28.34 -3.06
CA ASN A 135 -22.87 27.39 -2.58
C ASN A 135 -22.37 25.94 -2.64
N PHE A 136 -21.76 25.54 -3.77
CA PHE A 136 -21.17 24.22 -3.92
C PHE A 136 -20.11 23.93 -2.85
N LEU A 137 -19.18 24.87 -2.63
CA LEU A 137 -18.11 24.69 -1.66
C LEU A 137 -18.65 24.65 -0.22
N ARG A 138 -19.69 25.43 0.10
CA ARG A 138 -20.35 25.40 1.42
C ARG A 138 -20.96 24.03 1.68
N ASP A 139 -21.66 23.49 0.70
CA ASP A 139 -22.28 22.16 0.78
C ASP A 139 -21.23 21.04 0.86
N TRP A 140 -20.20 21.11 0.03
CA TRP A 140 -19.16 20.08 -0.07
C TRP A 140 -18.25 20.04 1.16
N LEU A 141 -17.84 21.20 1.68
CA LEU A 141 -16.94 21.28 2.84
C LEU A 141 -17.68 21.35 4.18
N GLY A 142 -18.99 21.61 4.16
CA GLY A 142 -19.79 21.84 5.38
C GLY A 142 -19.40 23.13 6.13
N GLN A 143 -18.79 24.11 5.46
CA GLN A 143 -18.29 25.34 6.06
C GLN A 143 -19.05 26.57 5.55
N MET A 144 -19.51 27.43 6.46
CA MET A 144 -20.23 28.66 6.09
C MET A 144 -19.31 29.84 5.73
N SER A 145 -18.06 29.83 6.22
CA SER A 145 -17.09 30.92 6.08
C SER A 145 -16.29 30.84 4.78
N ILE A 146 -16.96 31.01 3.65
CA ILE A 146 -16.33 31.12 2.33
C ILE A 146 -16.39 32.57 1.89
N ALA A 147 -15.24 33.09 1.44
CA ALA A 147 -15.13 34.43 0.90
C ALA A 147 -16.04 34.62 -0.32
N GLU A 148 -16.76 35.74 -0.38
CA GLU A 148 -17.68 36.07 -1.48
C GLU A 148 -17.06 37.05 -2.50
N ASP A 149 -15.89 37.61 -2.19
CA ASP A 149 -15.08 38.38 -3.13
C ASP A 149 -14.31 37.48 -4.10
N GLU A 150 -14.08 37.95 -5.33
CA GLU A 150 -13.45 37.17 -6.41
C GLU A 150 -12.08 36.60 -5.97
N ASP A 151 -11.19 37.46 -5.47
CA ASP A 151 -9.83 37.07 -5.11
C ASP A 151 -9.82 36.08 -3.94
N GLY A 152 -10.60 36.34 -2.89
CA GLY A 152 -10.75 35.45 -1.75
C GLY A 152 -11.31 34.09 -2.12
N LEU A 153 -12.37 34.04 -2.94
CA LEU A 153 -12.97 32.79 -3.42
C LEU A 153 -11.96 31.97 -4.24
N LEU A 154 -11.24 32.61 -5.17
CA LEU A 154 -10.28 31.93 -6.02
C LEU A 154 -9.08 31.40 -5.23
N MET A 155 -8.56 32.18 -4.28
CA MET A 155 -7.50 31.70 -3.38
C MET A 155 -7.99 30.51 -2.57
N PHE A 156 -9.17 30.60 -1.97
CA PHE A 156 -9.77 29.51 -1.20
C PHE A 156 -9.91 28.23 -2.04
N VAL A 157 -10.45 28.32 -3.27
CA VAL A 157 -10.55 27.18 -4.18
C VAL A 157 -9.18 26.57 -4.48
N LYS A 158 -8.18 27.39 -4.81
CA LYS A 158 -6.82 26.93 -5.14
C LYS A 158 -6.19 26.21 -3.95
N ASP A 159 -6.31 26.77 -2.74
CA ASP A 159 -5.74 26.21 -1.53
C ASP A 159 -6.44 24.91 -1.13
N THR A 160 -7.78 24.87 -1.15
CA THR A 160 -8.55 23.66 -0.84
C THR A 160 -8.20 22.50 -1.77
N LEU A 161 -8.20 22.74 -3.09
CA LEU A 161 -7.89 21.70 -4.07
C LEU A 161 -6.42 21.25 -3.95
N THR A 162 -5.50 22.18 -3.70
CA THR A 162 -4.07 21.85 -3.53
C THR A 162 -3.84 21.00 -2.29
N ASN A 163 -4.49 21.34 -1.17
CA ASN A 163 -4.40 20.57 0.07
C ASN A 163 -4.98 19.16 -0.11
N LYS A 164 -6.16 19.03 -0.73
CA LYS A 164 -6.77 17.73 -1.04
C LYS A 164 -5.88 16.90 -1.95
N LYS A 165 -5.37 17.48 -3.04
CA LYS A 165 -4.43 16.80 -3.95
C LYS A 165 -3.19 16.29 -3.21
N THR A 166 -2.58 17.12 -2.38
CA THR A 166 -1.39 16.76 -1.60
C THR A 166 -1.69 15.63 -0.61
N SER A 167 -2.86 15.66 0.05
CA SER A 167 -3.31 14.58 0.93
C SER A 167 -3.45 13.26 0.18
N TYR A 168 -4.05 13.28 -1.01
CA TYR A 168 -4.19 12.10 -1.86
C TYR A 168 -2.84 11.59 -2.37
N GLU A 169 -1.90 12.46 -2.72
CA GLU A 169 -0.53 12.07 -3.09
C GLU A 169 0.21 11.37 -1.93
N ALA A 170 0.08 11.90 -0.71
CA ALA A 170 0.64 11.25 0.48
C ALA A 170 0.02 9.87 0.72
N LEU A 171 -1.29 9.75 0.56
CA LEU A 171 -2.01 8.49 0.70
C LEU A 171 -1.61 7.48 -0.39
N ILE A 172 -1.44 7.90 -1.65
CA ILE A 172 -0.93 7.06 -2.74
C ILE A 172 0.49 6.55 -2.43
N ALA A 173 1.32 7.32 -1.72
CA ALA A 173 2.66 6.88 -1.34
C ALA A 173 2.62 5.67 -0.37
N GLU A 174 1.63 5.59 0.51
CA GLU A 174 1.42 4.44 1.40
C GLU A 174 1.14 3.13 0.62
N TYR A 175 0.50 3.22 -0.56
CA TYR A 175 0.28 2.08 -1.45
C TYR A 175 1.55 1.52 -2.12
N ASN A 176 2.70 2.17 -1.96
CA ASN A 176 3.95 1.63 -2.50
C ASN A 176 4.59 0.59 -1.56
N GLN A 177 4.19 0.55 -0.29
CA GLN A 177 4.70 -0.42 0.68
C GLN A 177 4.03 -1.79 0.48
N ASP A 178 2.73 -1.79 0.20
CA ASP A 178 1.92 -3.00 0.14
C ASP A 178 0.75 -2.88 -0.85
N HIS A 179 0.20 -4.03 -1.25
CA HIS A 179 -0.91 -4.10 -2.19
C HIS A 179 -2.26 -3.83 -1.48
N TYR A 180 -2.66 -2.58 -1.32
CA TYR A 180 -3.95 -2.23 -0.68
C TYR A 180 -5.11 -2.07 -1.68
N PRO A 181 -6.38 -2.23 -1.25
CA PRO A 181 -7.55 -2.07 -2.12
C PRO A 181 -7.71 -0.64 -2.67
N GLN A 182 -8.32 -0.52 -3.85
CA GLN A 182 -8.78 0.75 -4.45
C GLN A 182 -7.72 1.84 -4.69
N LYS A 183 -6.45 1.47 -4.95
CA LYS A 183 -5.40 2.42 -5.35
C LYS A 183 -5.82 3.33 -6.52
N GLU A 184 -6.54 2.77 -7.49
CA GLU A 184 -7.01 3.49 -8.68
C GLU A 184 -8.01 4.61 -8.35
N GLU A 185 -8.79 4.49 -7.27
CA GLU A 185 -9.71 5.56 -6.83
C GLU A 185 -8.92 6.75 -6.27
N ALA A 186 -7.88 6.47 -5.46
CA ALA A 186 -7.01 7.52 -4.95
C ALA A 186 -6.26 8.26 -6.07
N ILE A 187 -5.81 7.53 -7.09
CA ILE A 187 -5.18 8.09 -8.29
C ILE A 187 -6.18 8.97 -9.05
N ARG A 188 -7.40 8.48 -9.29
CA ARG A 188 -8.47 9.27 -9.94
C ARG A 188 -8.80 10.54 -9.19
N ALA A 189 -8.93 10.48 -7.86
CA ALA A 189 -9.20 11.64 -7.03
C ALA A 189 -8.07 12.68 -7.11
N ARG A 190 -6.80 12.26 -7.04
CA ARG A 190 -5.63 13.15 -7.25
C ARG A 190 -5.67 13.80 -8.63
N ASP A 191 -5.92 13.01 -9.67
CA ASP A 191 -5.90 13.48 -11.05
C ASP A 191 -7.05 14.45 -11.33
N LEU A 192 -8.23 14.23 -10.77
CA LEU A 192 -9.35 15.17 -10.81
C LEU A 192 -8.97 16.52 -10.20
N MET A 193 -8.37 16.54 -9.01
CA MET A 193 -7.90 17.78 -8.38
C MET A 193 -6.83 18.46 -9.24
N GLY A 194 -5.89 17.68 -9.79
CA GLY A 194 -4.85 18.17 -10.69
C GLY A 194 -5.39 18.76 -11.99
N GLU A 195 -6.43 18.13 -12.57
CA GLU A 195 -7.08 18.58 -13.79
C GLU A 195 -7.78 19.93 -13.57
N ILE A 196 -8.50 20.11 -12.47
CA ILE A 196 -9.13 21.40 -12.14
C ILE A 196 -8.04 22.47 -11.90
N LEU A 197 -7.01 22.13 -11.13
CA LEU A 197 -5.88 23.04 -10.84
C LEU A 197 -5.04 23.38 -12.09
N SER A 198 -5.15 22.65 -13.19
CA SER A 198 -4.50 23.02 -14.46
C SER A 198 -4.96 24.40 -14.96
N GLN A 199 -6.18 24.81 -14.60
CA GLN A 199 -6.77 26.09 -14.96
C GLN A 199 -6.48 27.20 -13.94
N LYS A 200 -5.58 26.99 -12.96
CA LYS A 200 -5.31 27.96 -11.87
C LYS A 200 -4.88 29.36 -12.31
N ASN A 201 -4.42 29.51 -13.55
CA ASN A 201 -3.96 30.77 -14.13
C ASN A 201 -5.07 31.53 -14.90
N ASP A 202 -6.29 30.98 -14.99
CA ASP A 202 -7.46 31.62 -15.59
C ASP A 202 -8.63 31.50 -14.61
N ASN A 203 -9.00 32.64 -14.03
CA ASN A 203 -10.02 32.71 -12.98
C ASN A 203 -11.38 32.20 -13.45
N VAL A 204 -11.77 32.53 -14.69
CA VAL A 204 -13.05 32.12 -15.27
C VAL A 204 -13.02 30.63 -15.59
N ALA A 205 -11.94 30.16 -16.22
CA ALA A 205 -11.80 28.76 -16.56
C ALA A 205 -11.74 27.88 -15.30
N LEU A 206 -11.07 28.32 -14.23
CA LEU A 206 -11.00 27.61 -12.96
C LEU A 206 -12.39 27.41 -12.34
N LEU A 207 -13.18 28.48 -12.17
CA LEU A 207 -14.51 28.37 -11.58
C LEU A 207 -15.47 27.58 -12.47
N LYS A 208 -15.45 27.80 -13.79
CA LYS A 208 -16.26 26.98 -14.70
C LYS A 208 -15.89 25.52 -14.64
N ARG A 209 -14.60 25.20 -14.55
CA ARG A 209 -14.12 23.82 -14.45
C ARG A 209 -14.51 23.18 -13.13
N LEU A 210 -14.39 23.91 -12.02
CA LEU A 210 -14.84 23.49 -10.69
C LEU A 210 -16.33 23.11 -10.72
N LEU A 211 -17.17 24.01 -11.22
CA LEU A 211 -18.62 23.79 -11.31
C LEU A 211 -18.98 22.63 -12.24
N ALA A 212 -18.29 22.50 -13.38
CA ALA A 212 -18.49 21.40 -14.32
C ALA A 212 -18.05 20.02 -13.78
N ARG A 213 -17.28 20.00 -12.69
CA ARG A 213 -16.76 18.79 -12.03
C ARG A 213 -17.33 18.61 -10.61
N GLN A 214 -18.36 19.35 -10.24
CA GLN A 214 -18.91 19.34 -8.88
C GLN A 214 -19.36 17.94 -8.42
N ASP A 215 -20.00 17.16 -9.30
CA ASP A 215 -20.50 15.82 -8.98
C ASP A 215 -19.34 14.84 -8.87
N ASP A 216 -18.40 14.87 -9.83
CA ASP A 216 -17.16 14.08 -9.80
C ASP A 216 -16.35 14.34 -8.52
N ILE A 217 -16.31 15.59 -8.03
CA ILE A 217 -15.64 15.95 -6.78
C ILE A 217 -16.34 15.33 -5.57
N ARG A 218 -17.68 15.32 -5.55
CA ARG A 218 -18.47 14.72 -4.46
C ARG A 218 -18.24 13.22 -4.43
N ASP A 219 -18.42 12.54 -5.56
CA ASP A 219 -18.22 11.10 -5.69
C ASP A 219 -16.80 10.70 -5.28
N ALA A 220 -15.79 11.41 -5.77
CA ALA A 220 -14.40 11.16 -5.38
C ALA A 220 -14.15 11.42 -3.89
N THR A 221 -14.83 12.39 -3.26
CA THR A 221 -14.67 12.65 -1.83
C THR A 221 -15.27 11.53 -1.00
N GLU A 222 -16.47 11.04 -1.36
CA GLU A 222 -17.14 9.94 -0.68
C GLU A 222 -16.32 8.64 -0.76
N ASP A 223 -15.80 8.29 -1.94
CA ASP A 223 -14.94 7.11 -2.09
C ASP A 223 -13.63 7.24 -1.29
N MET A 224 -13.06 8.46 -1.23
CA MET A 224 -11.86 8.72 -0.46
C MET A 224 -12.07 8.66 1.05
N GLU A 225 -13.26 8.92 1.58
CA GLU A 225 -13.54 8.82 3.03
C GLU A 225 -13.33 7.39 3.54
N GLU A 226 -13.79 6.39 2.78
CA GLU A 226 -13.62 4.98 3.14
C GLU A 226 -12.14 4.58 3.10
N ILE A 227 -11.41 5.02 2.07
CA ILE A 227 -9.98 4.78 1.90
C ILE A 227 -9.17 5.43 3.04
N GLU A 228 -9.45 6.70 3.37
CA GLU A 228 -8.78 7.39 4.48
C GLU A 228 -9.05 6.70 5.82
N THR A 229 -10.30 6.27 6.06
CA THR A 229 -10.69 5.53 7.27
C THR A 229 -9.94 4.21 7.37
N PHE A 230 -9.76 3.53 6.24
CA PHE A 230 -8.99 2.30 6.16
C PHE A 230 -7.55 2.49 6.64
N PHE A 231 -6.82 3.46 6.08
CA PHE A 231 -5.43 3.71 6.46
C PHE A 231 -5.29 4.17 7.92
N LYS A 232 -6.27 4.92 8.44
CA LYS A 232 -6.25 5.41 9.84
C LYS A 232 -6.51 4.31 10.88
N SER A 233 -7.40 3.35 10.60
CA SER A 233 -7.95 2.45 11.63
C SER A 233 -7.98 0.97 11.26
N GLN A 234 -8.15 0.63 9.99
CA GLN A 234 -8.40 -0.75 9.55
C GLN A 234 -7.16 -1.43 8.97
N ARG A 235 -6.14 -0.66 8.55
CA ARG A 235 -4.91 -1.17 7.95
C ARG A 235 -4.26 -2.29 8.77
N GLY A 236 -4.10 -2.10 10.08
CA GLY A 236 -3.47 -3.10 10.93
C GLY A 236 -4.23 -4.43 11.01
N ILE A 237 -5.57 -4.40 10.93
CA ILE A 237 -6.41 -5.61 10.89
C ILE A 237 -6.23 -6.33 9.55
N PHE A 238 -6.24 -5.57 8.46
CA PHE A 238 -6.06 -6.09 7.10
C PHE A 238 -4.68 -6.72 6.90
N ASP A 239 -3.63 -6.06 7.36
CA ASP A 239 -2.25 -6.58 7.32
C ASP A 239 -2.09 -7.86 8.14
N ALA A 240 -2.69 -7.89 9.34
CA ALA A 240 -2.69 -9.09 10.18
C ALA A 240 -3.43 -10.27 9.51
N ALA A 241 -4.53 -10.00 8.81
CA ALA A 241 -5.28 -11.02 8.08
C ALA A 241 -4.50 -11.55 6.89
N ARG A 242 -3.82 -10.68 6.13
CA ARG A 242 -2.95 -11.09 5.02
C ARG A 242 -1.76 -11.93 5.52
N LYS A 243 -1.13 -11.52 6.63
CA LYS A 243 -0.05 -12.30 7.24
C LYS A 243 -0.56 -13.69 7.64
N LEU A 244 -1.71 -13.76 8.30
CA LEU A 244 -2.32 -15.04 8.68
C LEU A 244 -2.61 -15.92 7.45
N GLN A 245 -3.14 -15.33 6.37
CA GLN A 245 -3.37 -16.06 5.12
C GLN A 245 -2.07 -16.67 4.55
N GLY A 246 -0.98 -15.89 4.54
CA GLY A 246 0.33 -16.37 4.11
C GLY A 246 0.89 -17.50 4.99
N ASP A 247 0.79 -17.34 6.31
CA ASP A 247 1.25 -18.36 7.28
C ASP A 247 0.46 -19.67 7.12
N LEU A 248 -0.86 -19.59 6.87
CA LEU A 248 -1.74 -20.74 6.70
C LEU A 248 -1.60 -21.43 5.33
N GLN A 249 -0.96 -20.82 4.35
CA GLN A 249 -0.89 -21.37 3.00
C GLN A 249 -0.22 -22.76 2.96
N ASN A 250 0.80 -22.97 3.80
CA ASN A 250 1.51 -24.25 3.91
C ASN A 250 0.83 -25.25 4.87
N GLU A 251 -0.16 -24.79 5.64
CA GLU A 251 -0.80 -25.57 6.69
C GLU A 251 -2.29 -25.83 6.41
N ARG A 252 -2.77 -25.43 5.22
CA ARG A 252 -4.16 -25.54 4.81
C ARG A 252 -4.67 -26.98 4.80
N ASP A 253 -3.83 -27.94 4.40
CA ASP A 253 -4.20 -29.35 4.30
C ASP A 253 -4.54 -29.97 5.66
N TYR A 254 -3.99 -29.44 6.75
CA TYR A 254 -4.32 -29.90 8.11
C TYR A 254 -5.77 -29.59 8.50
N PHE A 255 -6.39 -28.61 7.87
CA PHE A 255 -7.79 -28.24 8.11
C PHE A 255 -8.78 -28.94 7.19
N ALA A 256 -8.35 -29.82 6.29
CA ALA A 256 -9.23 -30.46 5.30
C ALA A 256 -10.43 -31.22 5.91
N ILE A 257 -10.29 -31.70 7.14
CA ILE A 257 -11.34 -32.42 7.88
C ILE A 257 -12.24 -31.45 8.66
N ASP A 258 -11.73 -30.27 9.03
CA ASP A 258 -12.46 -29.21 9.72
C ASP A 258 -13.08 -28.24 8.70
N LEU A 259 -14.30 -28.58 8.28
CA LEU A 259 -15.10 -27.79 7.34
C LEU A 259 -15.41 -26.38 7.86
N GLU A 260 -15.55 -26.21 9.18
CA GLU A 260 -15.87 -24.91 9.78
C GLU A 260 -14.67 -23.97 9.67
N THR A 261 -13.48 -24.44 10.05
CA THR A 261 -12.25 -23.63 9.94
C THR A 261 -11.88 -23.39 8.49
N THR A 262 -12.05 -24.37 7.61
CA THR A 262 -11.84 -24.19 6.15
C THR A 262 -12.77 -23.13 5.58
N SER A 263 -14.04 -23.09 5.99
CA SER A 263 -14.99 -22.05 5.57
C SER A 263 -14.53 -20.65 6.03
N LYS A 264 -14.04 -20.52 7.26
CA LYS A 264 -13.54 -19.23 7.80
C LYS A 264 -12.28 -18.76 7.07
N ILE A 265 -11.37 -19.69 6.73
CA ILE A 265 -10.19 -19.37 5.91
C ILE A 265 -10.64 -18.82 4.56
N ASN A 266 -11.53 -19.52 3.85
CA ASN A 266 -12.06 -19.06 2.56
C ASN A 266 -12.76 -17.69 2.66
N GLU A 267 -13.45 -17.41 3.77
CA GLU A 267 -14.09 -16.11 3.99
C GLU A 267 -13.07 -14.98 4.15
N ILE A 268 -11.96 -15.21 4.86
CA ILE A 268 -10.84 -14.25 4.90
C ILE A 268 -10.29 -14.01 3.49
N GLU A 269 -10.03 -15.07 2.71
CA GLU A 269 -9.53 -14.94 1.33
C GLU A 269 -10.50 -14.14 0.45
N ALA A 270 -11.80 -14.39 0.59
CA ALA A 270 -12.84 -13.66 -0.13
C ALA A 270 -12.82 -12.18 0.23
N ILE A 271 -12.75 -11.82 1.52
CA ILE A 271 -12.70 -10.42 1.98
C ILE A 271 -11.42 -9.74 1.48
N LEU A 272 -10.26 -10.38 1.58
CA LEU A 272 -8.98 -9.82 1.12
C LEU A 272 -8.93 -9.63 -0.41
N GLY A 273 -9.71 -10.41 -1.17
CA GLY A 273 -9.84 -10.30 -2.62
C GLY A 273 -10.92 -9.33 -3.12
N MET A 274 -11.74 -8.75 -2.23
CA MET A 274 -12.77 -7.80 -2.63
C MET A 274 -12.16 -6.49 -3.15
N HIS A 275 -12.79 -5.91 -4.16
CA HIS A 275 -12.40 -4.58 -4.62
C HIS A 275 -12.62 -3.51 -3.54
N LYS A 276 -13.73 -3.59 -2.79
CA LYS A 276 -14.13 -2.65 -1.72
C LYS A 276 -14.43 -3.39 -0.41
N PRO A 277 -13.41 -3.77 0.40
CA PRO A 277 -13.59 -4.62 1.58
C PRO A 277 -13.99 -3.87 2.87
N TYR A 278 -14.02 -2.54 2.89
CA TYR A 278 -14.04 -1.72 4.11
C TYR A 278 -15.16 -2.04 5.12
N GLY A 279 -16.34 -2.43 4.64
CA GLY A 279 -17.45 -2.84 5.50
C GLY A 279 -17.27 -4.20 6.17
N ARG A 280 -16.46 -5.09 5.59
CA ARG A 280 -16.21 -6.47 6.05
C ARG A 280 -14.90 -6.62 6.84
N ILE A 281 -14.02 -5.61 6.85
CA ILE A 281 -12.74 -5.70 7.57
C ILE A 281 -12.93 -5.91 9.08
N LYS A 282 -14.01 -5.38 9.66
CA LYS A 282 -14.35 -5.63 11.07
C LYS A 282 -14.52 -7.13 11.38
N ASP A 283 -15.06 -7.89 10.43
CA ASP A 283 -15.33 -9.33 10.59
C ASP A 283 -14.02 -10.14 10.57
N LEU A 284 -12.96 -9.61 9.95
CA LEU A 284 -11.65 -10.29 9.90
C LEU A 284 -11.08 -10.53 11.30
N SER A 285 -11.32 -9.62 12.25
CA SER A 285 -10.82 -9.79 13.63
C SER A 285 -11.35 -11.07 14.27
N ASP A 286 -12.66 -11.32 14.14
CA ASP A 286 -13.32 -12.48 14.71
C ASP A 286 -12.94 -13.77 13.96
N LEU A 287 -12.89 -13.71 12.62
CA LEU A 287 -12.45 -14.83 11.78
C LEU A 287 -11.01 -15.25 12.12
N MET A 288 -10.09 -14.29 12.23
CA MET A 288 -8.69 -14.54 12.59
C MET A 288 -8.56 -15.18 13.97
N GLN A 289 -9.31 -14.69 14.97
CA GLN A 289 -9.27 -15.26 16.32
C GLN A 289 -9.77 -16.69 16.35
N SER A 290 -10.85 -16.99 15.61
CA SER A 290 -11.37 -18.34 15.51
C SER A 290 -10.37 -19.29 14.87
N ILE A 291 -9.71 -18.89 13.77
CA ILE A 291 -8.73 -19.73 13.08
C ILE A 291 -7.49 -19.96 13.95
N LYS A 292 -6.98 -18.92 14.63
CA LYS A 292 -5.86 -19.06 15.59
C LYS A 292 -6.18 -20.03 16.71
N THR A 293 -7.43 -20.03 17.19
CA THR A 293 -7.88 -20.96 18.23
C THR A 293 -7.93 -22.40 17.73
N ALA A 294 -8.49 -22.62 16.54
CA ALA A 294 -8.51 -23.93 15.89
C ALA A 294 -7.08 -24.45 15.62
N TYR A 295 -6.21 -23.59 15.08
CA TYR A 295 -4.81 -23.91 14.82
C TYR A 295 -4.07 -24.32 16.10
N ARG A 296 -4.22 -23.55 17.19
CA ARG A 296 -3.60 -23.90 18.48
C ARG A 296 -4.10 -25.24 19.00
N GLY A 297 -5.39 -25.54 18.84
CA GLY A 297 -5.95 -26.84 19.22
C GLY A 297 -5.31 -28.00 18.43
N LEU A 298 -5.16 -27.82 17.12
CA LEU A 298 -4.55 -28.81 16.24
C LEU A 298 -3.05 -29.01 16.53
N LEU A 299 -2.33 -27.91 16.78
CA LEU A 299 -0.92 -27.93 17.18
C LEU A 299 -0.73 -28.71 18.48
N GLU A 300 -1.55 -28.47 19.51
CA GLU A 300 -1.48 -29.19 20.77
C GLU A 300 -1.81 -30.68 20.62
N GLN A 301 -2.79 -31.02 19.76
CA GLN A 301 -3.09 -32.42 19.45
C GLN A 301 -1.90 -33.10 18.77
N LYS A 302 -1.26 -32.42 17.80
CA LYS A 302 -0.11 -32.95 17.08
C LYS A 302 1.11 -33.09 17.98
N LYS A 303 1.36 -32.13 18.89
CA LYS A 303 2.41 -32.25 19.91
C LYS A 303 2.22 -33.50 20.78
N LYS A 304 0.99 -33.76 21.23
CA LYS A 304 0.66 -34.97 22.01
C LYS A 304 0.90 -36.25 21.21
N GLU A 305 0.57 -36.26 19.92
CA GLU A 305 0.85 -37.37 19.03
C GLU A 305 2.36 -37.63 18.93
N VAL A 306 3.18 -36.59 18.70
CA VAL A 306 4.65 -36.73 18.63
C VAL A 306 5.24 -37.20 19.94
N LEU A 307 4.79 -36.67 21.09
CA LEU A 307 5.23 -37.15 22.41
C LEU A 307 4.87 -38.62 22.64
N GLY A 308 3.69 -39.05 22.19
CA GLY A 308 3.29 -40.45 22.23
C GLY A 308 4.19 -41.35 21.37
N ILE A 309 4.60 -40.87 20.18
CA ILE A 309 5.56 -41.57 19.31
C ILE A 309 6.93 -41.66 19.99
N ILE A 310 7.40 -40.60 20.64
CA ILE A 310 8.66 -40.61 21.40
C ILE A 310 8.64 -41.69 22.49
N ALA A 311 7.57 -41.73 23.29
CA ALA A 311 7.42 -42.74 24.34
C ALA A 311 7.43 -44.17 23.77
N LEU A 312 6.70 -44.41 22.67
CA LEU A 312 6.73 -45.71 21.98
C LEU A 312 8.11 -46.07 21.44
N CYS A 313 8.86 -45.10 20.91
CA CYS A 313 10.23 -45.32 20.45
C CYS A 313 11.17 -45.71 21.60
N MET A 314 11.07 -45.03 22.75
CA MET A 314 11.83 -45.36 23.95
C MET A 314 11.49 -46.78 24.44
N ASP A 315 10.19 -47.09 24.58
CA ASP A 315 9.72 -48.40 25.03
C ASP A 315 10.23 -49.53 24.11
N ASP A 316 10.18 -49.33 22.79
CA ASP A 316 10.65 -50.32 21.82
C ASP A 316 12.17 -50.55 21.91
N ILE A 317 12.97 -49.50 22.11
CA ILE A 317 14.43 -49.62 22.29
C ILE A 317 14.76 -50.31 23.61
N HIS A 318 14.04 -49.97 24.70
CA HIS A 318 14.23 -50.60 26.01
C HIS A 318 13.85 -52.08 25.99
N ALA A 319 12.75 -52.42 25.29
CA ALA A 319 12.33 -53.80 25.08
C ALA A 319 13.36 -54.60 24.27
N LEU A 320 13.94 -53.99 23.23
CA LEU A 320 14.97 -54.61 22.39
C LEU A 320 16.30 -54.82 23.15
N ALA A 321 16.73 -53.86 23.96
CA ALA A 321 17.96 -53.94 24.75
C ALA A 321 17.90 -54.99 25.88
N GLY A 322 16.69 -55.40 26.28
CA GLY A 322 16.47 -56.62 27.07
C GLY A 322 17.30 -56.75 28.34
N GLY A 323 17.33 -55.76 29.23
CA GLY A 323 17.96 -55.86 30.57
C GLY A 323 19.47 -56.19 30.61
N GLU A 324 20.14 -56.38 29.48
CA GLU A 324 21.54 -56.79 29.40
C GLU A 324 22.49 -55.59 29.45
N SER A 325 23.55 -55.71 30.25
CA SER A 325 24.49 -54.61 30.56
C SER A 325 25.27 -54.05 29.36
N LYS A 326 25.34 -54.79 28.23
CA LYS A 326 26.19 -54.43 27.08
C LYS A 326 25.65 -53.26 26.26
N ALA A 327 24.33 -53.08 26.18
CA ALA A 327 23.69 -51.98 25.43
C ALA A 327 23.27 -50.79 26.32
N SER A 328 23.58 -50.82 27.63
CA SER A 328 23.07 -49.83 28.59
C SER A 328 23.51 -48.39 28.29
N ASP A 329 24.72 -48.19 27.77
CA ASP A 329 25.23 -46.85 27.44
C ASP A 329 24.55 -46.28 26.18
N GLU A 330 24.25 -47.12 25.19
CA GLU A 330 23.54 -46.70 23.97
C GLU A 330 22.07 -46.37 24.28
N VAL A 331 21.42 -47.17 25.14
CA VAL A 331 20.05 -46.87 25.62
C VAL A 331 20.01 -45.52 26.34
N LYS A 332 20.94 -45.26 27.28
CA LYS A 332 21.01 -43.95 27.98
C LYS A 332 21.27 -42.78 27.03
N ASN A 333 22.13 -42.97 26.03
CA ASN A 333 22.41 -41.95 25.02
C ASN A 333 21.15 -41.65 24.19
N SER A 334 20.41 -42.70 23.81
CA SER A 334 19.13 -42.57 23.10
C SER A 334 18.07 -41.85 23.94
N ASP A 335 17.94 -42.18 25.23
CA ASP A 335 17.00 -41.52 26.14
C ASP A 335 17.28 -40.02 26.25
N ASN A 336 18.54 -39.62 26.42
CA ASN A 336 18.93 -38.21 26.44
C ASN A 336 18.55 -37.50 25.14
N ARG A 337 18.75 -38.15 23.99
CA ARG A 337 18.37 -37.61 22.69
C ARG A 337 16.86 -37.44 22.55
N PHE A 338 16.08 -38.41 23.03
CA PHE A 338 14.62 -38.32 23.02
C PHE A 338 14.12 -37.21 23.95
N ILE A 339 14.73 -37.00 25.13
CA ILE A 339 14.43 -35.84 26.00
C ILE A 339 14.68 -34.51 25.27
N GLU A 340 15.75 -34.40 24.47
CA GLU A 340 15.96 -33.23 23.62
C GLU A 340 14.85 -33.06 22.56
N TYR A 341 14.34 -34.16 21.99
CA TYR A 341 13.20 -34.12 21.08
C TYR A 341 11.92 -33.67 21.80
N GLU A 342 11.67 -34.12 23.03
CA GLU A 342 10.52 -33.65 23.83
C GLU A 342 10.56 -32.14 24.04
N GLN A 343 11.75 -31.59 24.36
CA GLN A 343 11.93 -30.14 24.48
C GLN A 343 11.65 -29.42 23.15
N LYS A 344 12.17 -29.94 22.04
CA LYS A 344 11.91 -29.39 20.69
C LYS A 344 10.44 -29.44 20.31
N VAL A 345 9.70 -30.48 20.70
CA VAL A 345 8.26 -30.58 20.49
C VAL A 345 7.51 -29.55 21.32
N ALA A 346 7.94 -29.29 22.55
CA ALA A 346 7.35 -28.24 23.39
C ALA A 346 7.47 -26.86 22.73
N ASP A 347 8.62 -26.54 22.16
CA ASP A 347 8.91 -25.25 21.50
C ASP A 347 8.37 -25.13 20.05
N ALA A 348 7.90 -26.23 19.46
CA ALA A 348 7.42 -26.23 18.08
C ALA A 348 6.18 -25.33 17.89
N THR A 349 6.17 -24.57 16.79
CA THR A 349 5.08 -23.64 16.43
C THR A 349 4.41 -23.94 15.10
N SER A 350 4.92 -24.90 14.33
CA SER A 350 4.39 -25.32 13.02
C SER A 350 4.01 -26.80 13.01
N LEU A 351 2.87 -27.11 12.38
CA LEU A 351 2.43 -28.49 12.15
C LEU A 351 3.36 -29.26 11.21
N THR A 352 3.84 -28.60 10.15
CA THR A 352 4.78 -29.21 9.19
C THR A 352 6.11 -29.58 9.84
N MET A 353 6.57 -28.77 10.79
CA MET A 353 7.78 -29.04 11.58
C MET A 353 7.59 -30.29 12.46
N LEU A 354 6.41 -30.46 13.07
CA LEU A 354 6.10 -31.64 13.86
C LEU A 354 6.04 -32.92 13.02
N ASP A 355 5.47 -32.88 11.80
CA ASP A 355 5.49 -34.04 10.89
C ASP A 355 6.91 -34.40 10.43
N ALA A 356 7.75 -33.39 10.16
CA ALA A 356 9.16 -33.63 9.87
C ALA A 356 9.88 -34.28 11.07
N MET A 357 9.56 -33.86 12.30
CA MET A 357 10.10 -34.49 13.51
C MET A 357 9.65 -35.95 13.65
N ILE A 358 8.40 -36.29 13.35
CA ILE A 358 7.93 -37.69 13.36
C ILE A 358 8.80 -38.55 12.44
N THR A 359 9.09 -38.07 11.23
CA THR A 359 9.95 -38.79 10.28
C THR A 359 11.38 -38.94 10.81
N GLN A 360 11.95 -37.89 11.42
CA GLN A 360 13.28 -37.94 12.03
C GLN A 360 13.34 -38.89 13.21
N LEU A 361 12.29 -38.93 14.05
CA LEU A 361 12.18 -39.82 15.19
C LEU A 361 12.13 -41.29 14.77
N HIS A 362 11.36 -41.63 13.73
CA HIS A 362 11.34 -42.99 13.19
C HIS A 362 12.71 -43.41 12.66
N ASN A 363 13.34 -42.57 11.83
CA ASN A 363 14.68 -42.86 11.31
C ASN A 363 15.73 -43.01 12.42
N TYR A 364 15.66 -42.18 13.46
CA TYR A 364 16.58 -42.26 14.59
C TYR A 364 16.37 -43.53 15.39
N LYS A 365 15.11 -43.90 15.67
CA LYS A 365 14.78 -45.16 16.31
C LYS A 365 15.34 -46.34 15.52
N ASP A 366 15.11 -46.40 14.21
CA ASP A 366 15.59 -47.51 13.38
C ASP A 366 17.12 -47.64 13.40
N GLN A 367 17.84 -46.51 13.44
CA GLN A 367 19.29 -46.48 13.62
C GLN A 367 19.73 -47.04 14.98
N VAL A 368 19.09 -46.60 16.07
CA VAL A 368 19.41 -47.07 17.42
C VAL A 368 19.07 -48.55 17.56
N CYS A 369 17.93 -49.01 17.04
CA CYS A 369 17.56 -50.43 17.05
C CYS A 369 18.61 -51.28 16.32
N ALA A 370 19.07 -50.85 15.14
CA ALA A 370 20.13 -51.57 14.42
C ALA A 370 21.47 -51.59 15.17
N GLN A 371 21.82 -50.52 15.88
CA GLN A 371 23.02 -50.46 16.72
C GLN A 371 22.90 -51.38 17.94
N VAL A 372 21.77 -51.38 18.63
CA VAL A 372 21.48 -52.25 19.77
C VAL A 372 21.52 -53.72 19.35
N GLU A 373 20.90 -54.08 18.22
CA GLU A 373 20.99 -55.44 17.66
C GLU A 373 22.44 -55.84 17.34
N SER A 374 23.23 -54.95 16.73
CA SER A 374 24.64 -55.21 16.45
C SER A 374 25.46 -55.47 17.73
N ILE A 375 25.22 -54.69 18.79
CA ILE A 375 25.93 -54.83 20.07
C ILE A 375 25.51 -56.11 20.81
N LEU A 376 24.23 -56.50 20.72
CA LEU A 376 23.72 -57.72 21.32
C LEU A 376 24.19 -58.98 20.57
N HIS A 377 24.40 -58.89 19.25
CA HIS A 377 24.91 -59.98 18.42
C HIS A 377 26.46 -60.05 18.34
N GLU A 378 27.20 -59.09 18.90
CA GLU A 378 28.66 -59.20 19.06
C GLU A 378 29.04 -60.12 20.23
N ASP A 379 29.40 -61.37 19.88
CA ASP A 379 29.93 -62.38 20.78
C ASP A 379 31.44 -62.12 21.07
N PRO A 380 31.90 -62.08 22.35
CA PRO A 380 33.31 -61.90 22.65
C PRO A 380 34.05 -63.24 22.54
N GLY A 381 34.58 -63.56 21.36
CA GLY A 381 35.57 -64.64 21.23
C GLY A 381 35.77 -65.21 19.83
N SER A 382 36.77 -64.73 19.10
CA SER A 382 37.65 -65.58 18.27
C SER A 382 38.88 -64.79 17.80
N HIS A 383 39.88 -64.70 18.67
CA HIS A 383 41.27 -64.75 18.22
C HIS A 383 41.69 -66.22 18.25
N GLU A 384 41.54 -66.96 17.14
CA GLU A 384 42.43 -68.07 16.81
C GLU A 384 42.67 -68.08 15.30
N GLU A 385 43.95 -68.01 14.92
CA GLU A 385 44.43 -68.28 13.58
C GLU A 385 44.21 -69.77 13.26
N GLY A 386 43.31 -70.07 12.32
CA GLY A 386 43.32 -71.35 11.61
C GLY A 386 41.96 -72.05 11.46
N ALA A 387 41.54 -72.16 10.21
CA ALA A 387 40.60 -73.13 9.62
C ALA A 387 39.09 -72.79 9.55
N GLU A 388 38.63 -72.84 8.29
CA GLU A 388 37.27 -72.88 7.73
C GLU A 388 36.43 -71.58 7.68
N LYS A 389 36.17 -71.14 6.44
CA LYS A 389 35.29 -70.02 6.08
C LYS A 389 33.89 -70.23 6.68
N PRO A 390 33.28 -69.22 7.33
CA PRO A 390 31.85 -69.27 7.63
C PRO A 390 31.07 -69.26 6.31
N GLN A 391 30.13 -70.19 6.14
CA GLN A 391 29.15 -70.13 5.07
C GLN A 391 28.37 -68.81 5.21
N GLN A 392 28.39 -67.98 4.17
CA GLN A 392 27.64 -66.72 4.14
C GLN A 392 26.14 -67.05 4.18
N GLN A 393 25.49 -66.84 5.33
CA GLN A 393 24.04 -66.96 5.47
C GLN A 393 23.38 -65.93 4.54
N ILE A 394 22.46 -66.39 3.69
CA ILE A 394 21.73 -65.49 2.79
C ILE A 394 20.55 -64.88 3.56
N ILE A 395 20.73 -63.68 4.10
CA ILE A 395 19.67 -62.95 4.82
C ILE A 395 18.79 -62.20 3.81
N VAL A 396 17.47 -62.40 3.86
CA VAL A 396 16.50 -61.67 3.05
C VAL A 396 16.06 -60.40 3.77
N GLN A 397 16.24 -59.26 3.11
CA GLN A 397 15.62 -58.02 3.56
C GLN A 397 14.17 -57.93 3.07
N VAL A 398 13.23 -57.78 3.99
CA VAL A 398 11.79 -57.70 3.71
C VAL A 398 11.24 -56.41 4.32
N ARG A 399 10.37 -55.70 3.61
CA ARG A 399 9.81 -54.43 4.14
C ARG A 399 8.66 -54.70 5.12
N ARG A 400 8.58 -53.93 6.21
CA ARG A 400 7.56 -54.09 7.27
C ARG A 400 6.13 -54.11 6.72
N HIS A 401 5.81 -53.29 5.72
CA HIS A 401 4.47 -53.25 5.11
C HIS A 401 4.13 -54.49 4.26
N GLU A 402 5.11 -55.28 3.83
CA GLU A 402 4.90 -56.54 3.08
C GLU A 402 4.54 -57.70 4.02
N VAL A 403 5.13 -57.67 5.22
CA VAL A 403 4.89 -58.63 6.30
C VAL A 403 3.61 -58.26 7.07
N PHE A 404 3.42 -56.98 7.41
CA PHE A 404 2.34 -56.47 8.24
C PHE A 404 1.37 -55.58 7.44
N PRO A 405 0.35 -56.16 6.77
CA PRO A 405 -0.60 -55.39 5.98
C PRO A 405 -1.58 -54.59 6.85
N VAL A 406 -1.87 -53.34 6.46
CA VAL A 406 -2.79 -52.46 7.20
C VAL A 406 -4.20 -53.06 7.23
N LYS A 407 -4.69 -53.41 8.42
CA LYS A 407 -6.03 -53.96 8.64
C LYS A 407 -6.57 -53.51 10.00
N ARG A 408 -7.83 -53.06 10.03
CA ARG A 408 -8.54 -52.78 11.30
C ARG A 408 -9.02 -54.10 11.90
N LEU A 409 -8.57 -54.42 13.11
CA LEU A 409 -8.93 -55.64 13.84
C LEU A 409 -9.94 -55.28 14.94
N THR A 410 -11.03 -56.02 15.01
CA THR A 410 -12.20 -55.72 15.87
C THR A 410 -12.64 -56.87 16.77
N SER A 411 -12.03 -58.06 16.61
CA SER A 411 -12.30 -59.25 17.43
C SER A 411 -11.03 -60.06 17.69
N ARG A 412 -11.06 -60.96 18.70
CA ARG A 412 -9.92 -61.84 19.01
C ARG A 412 -9.59 -62.80 17.87
N ASP A 413 -10.62 -63.37 17.23
CA ASP A 413 -10.44 -64.27 16.09
C ASP A 413 -9.77 -63.56 14.89
N GLU A 414 -10.07 -62.27 14.69
CA GLU A 414 -9.41 -61.45 13.67
C GLU A 414 -7.92 -61.21 13.98
N VAL A 415 -7.57 -61.05 15.26
CA VAL A 415 -6.17 -60.92 15.70
C VAL A 415 -5.41 -62.22 15.47
N ASP A 416 -5.96 -63.36 15.88
CA ASP A 416 -5.30 -64.66 15.73
C ASP A 416 -5.11 -65.01 14.24
N SER A 417 -6.13 -64.77 13.42
CA SER A 417 -6.03 -64.98 11.96
C SER A 417 -4.99 -64.07 11.30
N TYR A 418 -4.85 -62.83 11.80
CA TYR A 418 -3.86 -61.88 11.30
C TYR A 418 -2.43 -62.32 11.67
N LEU A 419 -2.22 -62.79 12.90
CA LEU A 419 -0.92 -63.30 13.36
C LEU A 419 -0.53 -64.61 12.65
N GLU A 420 -1.46 -65.52 12.41
CA GLU A 420 -1.18 -66.75 11.63
C GLU A 420 -0.78 -66.42 10.19
N LEU A 421 -1.41 -65.41 9.58
CA LEU A 421 -1.05 -64.97 8.23
C LEU A 421 0.38 -64.40 8.17
N ILE A 422 0.77 -63.61 9.18
CA ILE A 422 2.13 -63.10 9.30
C ILE A 422 3.12 -64.24 9.52
N ARG A 423 2.82 -65.14 10.48
CA ARG A 423 3.65 -66.29 10.80
C ARG A 423 3.91 -67.15 9.56
N LYS A 424 2.84 -67.46 8.82
CA LYS A 424 2.94 -68.23 7.59
C LYS A 424 3.84 -67.55 6.56
N LYS A 425 3.66 -66.24 6.32
CA LYS A 425 4.53 -65.48 5.41
C LYS A 425 6.00 -65.51 5.82
N LEU A 426 6.29 -65.37 7.12
CA LEU A 426 7.67 -65.43 7.61
C LEU A 426 8.26 -66.83 7.46
N TYR A 427 7.50 -67.89 7.75
CA TYR A 427 7.97 -69.26 7.50
C TYR A 427 8.19 -69.54 6.02
N ASP A 428 7.30 -69.10 5.13
CA ASP A 428 7.48 -69.27 3.68
C ASP A 428 8.76 -68.59 3.18
N ILE A 429 9.14 -67.44 3.76
CA ILE A 429 10.38 -66.72 3.42
C ILE A 429 11.62 -67.45 4.00
N LEU A 430 11.48 -68.03 5.19
CA LEU A 430 12.55 -68.74 5.91
C LEU A 430 12.80 -70.15 5.37
N GLU A 431 11.79 -70.80 4.76
CA GLU A 431 11.97 -72.07 4.04
C GLU A 431 12.85 -71.92 2.79
N ALA A 432 12.96 -70.70 2.24
CA ALA A 432 13.72 -70.43 1.03
C ALA A 432 15.16 -69.96 1.30
N LYS A 433 15.49 -69.41 2.49
CA LYS A 433 16.78 -68.75 2.80
C LYS A 433 17.15 -68.78 4.29
N ASP A 434 18.42 -68.54 4.61
CA ASP A 434 19.02 -68.78 5.94
C ASP A 434 18.63 -67.75 7.03
N GLY A 435 17.98 -66.64 6.68
CA GLY A 435 17.56 -65.62 7.65
C GLY A 435 16.67 -64.53 7.05
N ILE A 436 15.94 -63.81 7.91
CA ILE A 436 15.05 -62.71 7.53
C ILE A 436 15.42 -61.49 8.36
N GLN A 437 15.63 -60.35 7.69
CA GLN A 437 15.74 -59.04 8.30
C GLN A 437 14.54 -58.21 7.84
N ILE A 438 13.72 -57.75 8.79
CA ILE A 438 12.54 -56.94 8.50
C ILE A 438 12.91 -55.46 8.69
N ASN A 439 12.89 -54.70 7.60
CA ASN A 439 13.20 -53.25 7.56
C ASN A 439 11.93 -52.40 7.57
#